data_AF-A0A173SPV4-F1
#
_entry.id   AF-A0A173SPV4-F1
#
_cell.length_a   1.000
_cell.length_b   1.000
_cell.length_c   1.000
_cell.angle_alpha   90.00
_cell.angle_beta   90.00
_cell.angle_gamma   90.00
#
_symmetry.space_group_name_H-M   'P 1'
#
loop_
_entity.id
_entity.type
_entity.pdbx_description
1 polymer ?
#
loop_
_entity_poly.entity_id
_entity_poly.type
_entity_poly.pdbx_seq_one_letter_code
_entity_poly.pdbx_strand_id
1 'polypeptide(L)'
;MDENEKKIVNFIDEIRGQTHELEIPLNISANTLIIALKRAYDLNLDENNTTECYMACEYPIAFLKGNRTLADFGIRNGSSIIFRR
;
A
#
# COMPACT_ATOMS: atom_id res chain seq x y z
N MET A 1 -23.33 -5.32 -0.52
CA MET A 1 -21.99 -4.70 -0.45
C MET A 1 -21.02 -5.82 -0.75
N ASP A 2 -20.40 -5.81 -1.93
CA ASP A 2 -19.55 -6.88 -2.41
C ASP A 2 -18.33 -7.07 -1.49
N GLU A 3 -18.24 -8.24 -0.86
CA GLU A 3 -17.17 -8.60 0.10
C GLU A 3 -15.75 -8.65 -0.52
N ASN A 4 -15.64 -8.42 -1.83
CA ASN A 4 -14.40 -8.58 -2.58
C ASN A 4 -14.09 -7.38 -3.48
N GLU A 5 -14.40 -6.16 -3.04
CA GLU A 5 -14.06 -4.95 -3.79
C GLU A 5 -12.53 -4.81 -3.88
N LYS A 6 -12.02 -5.06 -5.09
CA LYS A 6 -10.61 -4.88 -5.45
C LYS A 6 -10.43 -3.62 -6.26
N LYS A 7 -9.27 -3.00 -6.12
CA LYS A 7 -8.87 -1.83 -6.90
C LYS A 7 -7.53 -2.06 -7.56
N ILE A 8 -7.39 -1.49 -8.75
CA ILE A 8 -6.13 -1.44 -9.48
C ILE A 8 -5.40 -0.18 -9.04
N VAL A 9 -4.19 -0.34 -8.51
CA VAL A 9 -3.34 0.74 -8.02
C VAL A 9 -1.97 0.66 -8.67
N ASN A 10 -1.27 1.78 -8.71
CA ASN A 10 0.12 1.84 -9.16
C ASN A 10 1.04 1.81 -7.94
N PHE A 11 1.79 0.73 -7.76
CA PHE A 11 2.86 0.67 -6.77
C PHE A 11 4.13 1.29 -7.36
N ILE A 12 4.64 2.33 -6.72
CA ILE A 12 5.84 3.06 -7.11
C ILE A 12 6.91 2.81 -6.06
N ASP A 13 7.98 2.11 -6.42
CA ASP A 13 9.19 1.98 -5.62
C ASP A 13 10.15 3.10 -6.02
N GLU A 14 10.16 4.21 -5.26
CA GLU A 14 11.06 5.33 -5.53
C GLU A 14 12.53 4.99 -5.28
N ILE A 15 12.82 3.99 -4.44
CA ILE A 15 14.18 3.57 -4.13
C ILE A 15 14.80 2.87 -5.34
N ARG A 16 14.03 2.02 -6.01
CA ARG A 16 14.47 1.28 -7.21
C ARG A 16 14.08 1.96 -8.53
N GLY A 17 13.27 3.02 -8.48
CA GLY A 17 12.72 3.70 -9.66
C GLY A 17 11.79 2.81 -10.49
N GLN A 18 11.05 1.90 -9.84
CA GLN A 18 10.16 0.96 -10.51
C GLN A 18 8.69 1.30 -10.27
N THR A 19 7.84 0.97 -11.25
CA THR A 19 6.39 1.09 -11.12
C THR A 19 5.73 -0.19 -11.56
N HIS A 20 4.80 -0.67 -10.75
CA HIS A 20 4.08 -1.94 -10.96
C HIS A 20 2.59 -1.71 -10.75
N GLU A 21 1.77 -2.15 -11.69
CA GLU A 21 0.32 -2.13 -11.52
C GLU A 21 -0.10 -3.35 -10.70
N LEU A 22 -0.87 -3.12 -9.63
CA LEU A 22 -1.29 -4.15 -8.68
C LEU A 22 -2.80 -4.10 -8.45
N GLU A 23 -3.42 -5.28 -8.42
CA GLU A 23 -4.79 -5.44 -7.96
C GLU A 23 -4.78 -5.76 -6.45
N ILE A 24 -5.35 -4.86 -5.64
CA ILE A 24 -5.39 -5.02 -4.18
C ILE A 24 -6.84 -5.02 -3.65
N PRO A 25 -7.18 -5.89 -2.69
CA PRO A 25 -8.48 -5.86 -2.03
C PRO A 25 -8.58 -4.67 -1.07
N LEU A 26 -9.72 -3.99 -0.99
CA LEU A 26 -9.90 -2.85 -0.06
C LEU A 26 -10.15 -3.26 1.40
N ASN A 27 -10.50 -4.51 1.64
CA ASN A 27 -10.84 -5.06 2.95
C ASN A 27 -9.62 -5.44 3.81
N ILE A 28 -8.39 -5.28 3.29
CA ILE A 28 -7.17 -5.54 4.06
C ILE A 28 -6.70 -4.28 4.79
N SER A 29 -5.93 -4.47 5.86
CA SER A 29 -5.29 -3.36 6.56
C SER A 29 -4.08 -2.83 5.80
N ALA A 30 -3.72 -1.57 6.04
CA ALA A 30 -2.49 -0.97 5.52
C ALA A 30 -1.24 -1.79 5.91
N ASN A 31 -1.19 -2.29 7.16
CA ASN A 31 -0.07 -3.12 7.61
C ASN A 31 0.02 -4.45 6.82
N THR A 32 -1.12 -5.09 6.56
CA THR A 32 -1.18 -6.31 5.73
C THR A 32 -0.64 -6.06 4.32
N LEU A 33 -1.01 -4.93 3.71
CA LEU A 33 -0.51 -4.54 2.40
C LEU A 33 1.01 -4.33 2.42
N ILE A 34 1.53 -3.60 3.42
CA ILE A 34 2.97 -3.34 3.56
C ILE A 34 3.76 -4.65 3.70
N ILE A 35 3.29 -5.58 4.54
CA ILE A 35 3.94 -6.88 4.73
C ILE A 35 3.89 -7.71 3.45
N ALA A 36 2.77 -7.68 2.71
CA ALA A 36 2.64 -8.39 1.44
C ALA A 36 3.61 -7.84 0.39
N LEU A 37 3.69 -6.52 0.23
CA LEU A 37 4.62 -5.86 -0.68
C LEU A 37 6.08 -6.08 -0.27
N LYS A 38 6.37 -6.04 1.04
CA LYS A 38 7.68 -6.40 1.58
C LYS A 38 8.10 -7.79 1.12
N ARG A 39 7.23 -8.79 1.26
CA ARG A 39 7.52 -10.18 0.87
C ARG A 39 7.60 -10.36 -0.65
N ALA A 40 6.77 -9.66 -1.41
CA ALA A 40 6.72 -9.79 -2.87
C ALA A 40 7.92 -9.14 -3.57
N TYR A 41 8.35 -7.97 -3.07
CA TYR A 41 9.44 -7.18 -3.66
C TYR A 41 10.75 -7.22 -2.87
N ASP A 42 10.80 -8.00 -1.78
CA ASP A 42 11.92 -8.08 -0.84
C ASP A 42 12.39 -6.68 -0.39
N LEU A 43 11.43 -5.89 0.09
CA LEU A 43 11.69 -4.53 0.58
C LEU A 43 12.47 -4.65 1.90
N ASN A 44 13.59 -3.93 2.04
CA ASN A 44 14.39 -3.87 3.28
C ASN A 44 13.68 -3.03 4.37
N LEU A 45 12.46 -3.42 4.73
CA LEU A 45 11.63 -2.84 5.78
C LEU A 45 11.79 -3.62 7.09
N ASP A 46 12.11 -2.92 8.18
CA ASP A 46 12.18 -3.54 9.50
C ASP A 46 10.77 -3.61 10.12
N GLU A 47 10.26 -4.84 10.30
CA GLU A 47 8.93 -5.07 10.88
C GLU A 47 8.87 -4.65 12.37
N ASN A 48 10.01 -4.55 13.05
CA ASN A 48 10.07 -4.09 14.43
C ASN A 48 9.99 -2.57 14.54
N ASN A 49 10.33 -1.85 13.46
CA ASN A 49 10.25 -0.40 13.45
C ASN A 49 8.90 0.06 12.87
N THR A 50 7.90 0.11 13.74
CA THR A 50 6.55 0.61 13.42
C THR A 50 6.55 2.06 12.95
N THR A 51 7.64 2.80 13.14
CA THR A 51 7.82 4.18 12.66
C THR A 51 8.18 4.23 11.17
N GLU A 52 8.93 3.25 10.67
CA GLU A 52 9.43 3.17 9.29
C GLU A 52 8.48 2.40 8.35
N CYS A 53 7.56 1.59 8.87
CA CYS A 53 6.56 0.91 8.06
C CYS A 53 5.37 1.84 7.71
N TYR A 54 5.54 2.68 6.69
CA TYR A 54 4.47 3.46 6.08
C TYR A 54 4.61 3.51 4.55
N MET A 55 3.49 3.71 3.85
CA MET A 55 3.48 4.00 2.42
C MET A 55 2.65 5.25 2.17
N ALA A 56 3.08 6.09 1.23
CA ALA A 56 2.25 7.21 0.79
C ALA A 56 1.26 6.71 -0.26
N CYS A 57 0.04 7.21 -0.23
CA CYS A 57 -0.95 7.03 -1.27
C CYS A 57 -1.22 8.39 -1.89
N GLU A 58 -1.30 8.45 -3.21
CA GLU A 58 -1.79 9.61 -3.96
C GLU A 58 -3.14 9.29 -4.59
N TYR A 59 -3.99 10.31 -4.69
CA TYR A 59 -5.38 10.22 -5.18
C TYR A 59 -6.24 9.18 -4.44
N PRO A 60 -6.57 9.39 -3.14
CA PRO A 60 -6.31 10.59 -2.32
C PRO A 60 -4.92 10.59 -1.65
N ILE A 61 -4.45 11.79 -1.25
CA ILE A 61 -3.20 11.93 -0.48
C ILE A 61 -3.43 11.39 0.92
N ALA A 62 -2.86 10.21 1.23
CA ALA A 62 -3.00 9.55 2.52
C ALA A 62 -1.71 8.83 2.92
N PHE A 63 -1.48 8.67 4.22
CA PHE A 63 -0.42 7.81 4.74
C PHE A 63 -1.02 6.46 5.16
N LEU A 64 -0.65 5.41 4.43
CA LEU A 64 -1.05 4.05 4.73
C LEU A 64 -0.18 3.52 5.87
N LYS A 65 -0.77 3.42 7.05
CA LYS A 65 -0.11 2.90 8.27
C LYS A 65 -1.12 2.27 9.23
N GLY A 66 -0.69 1.23 9.93
CA GLY A 66 -1.43 0.61 11.02
C GLY A 66 -2.56 -0.31 10.56
N ASN A 67 -3.56 -0.47 11.42
CA ASN A 67 -4.61 -1.49 11.27
C ASN A 67 -5.87 -0.99 10.54
N ARG A 68 -5.87 0.25 10.04
CA ARG A 68 -7.00 0.77 9.25
C ARG A 68 -7.05 0.09 7.88
N THR A 69 -8.26 -0.13 7.38
CA THR A 69 -8.49 -0.76 6.08
C THR A 69 -8.22 0.20 4.94
N LEU A 70 -7.82 -0.32 3.78
CA LEU A 70 -7.60 0.48 2.56
C LEU A 70 -8.89 1.19 2.10
N ALA A 71 -10.06 0.61 2.38
CA ALA A 71 -11.35 1.26 2.19
C ALA A 71 -11.50 2.56 3.01
N ASP A 72 -11.01 2.59 4.27
CA ASP A 72 -11.10 3.76 5.16
C ASP A 72 -10.26 4.93 4.65
N PHE A 73 -9.15 4.63 3.98
CA PHE A 73 -8.31 5.64 3.31
C PHE A 73 -8.92 6.19 2.02
N GLY A 74 -10.00 5.58 1.51
CA GLY A 74 -10.66 6.02 0.28
C GLY A 74 -9.85 5.72 -0.98
N ILE A 75 -9.07 4.63 -1.00
CA ILE A 75 -8.32 4.19 -2.18
C ILE A 75 -9.26 3.89 -3.34
N ARG A 76 -8.87 4.33 -4.55
CA ARG A 76 -9.63 4.19 -5.78
C ARG A 76 -8.79 3.53 -6.87
N ASN A 77 -9.44 3.20 -7.98
CA ASN A 77 -8.71 2.76 -9.17
C ASN A 77 -7.82 3.90 -9.67
N GLY A 78 -6.56 3.59 -9.96
CA GLY A 78 -5.55 4.55 -10.37
C GLY A 78 -4.85 5.28 -9.21
N SER A 79 -5.19 4.99 -7.94
CA SER A 79 -4.40 5.50 -6.82
C SER A 79 -2.96 5.01 -6.92
N SER A 80 -2.01 5.85 -6.51
CA SER A 80 -0.59 5.51 -6.52
C SER A 80 -0.10 5.24 -5.11
N ILE A 81 0.40 4.04 -4.85
CA ILE A 81 1.03 3.66 -3.60
C ILE A 81 2.53 3.81 -3.75
N ILE A 82 3.08 4.80 -3.08
CA ILE A 82 4.47 5.21 -3.18
C ILE A 82 5.23 4.69 -1.96
N PHE A 83 6.22 3.85 -2.25
CA PHE A 83 7.22 3.44 -1.30
C PHE A 83 8.44 4.34 -1.41
N ARG A 84 8.67 5.11 -0.34
CA ARG A 84 9.78 6.03 -0.17
C ARG A 84 10.38 5.84 1.21
N ARG A 85 11.71 5.96 1.32
CA ARG A 85 12.46 5.83 2.56
C ARG A 85 13.11 7.16 2.92
#